data_AF-A0A3R8SZB5-F1
#
_entry.id   AF-A0A3R8SZB5-F1
#
_cell.length_a   1.000
_cell.length_b   1.000
_cell.length_c   1.000
_cell.angle_alpha   90.00
_cell.angle_beta   90.00
_cell.angle_gamma   90.00
#
_symmetry.space_group_name_H-M   'P 1'
#
loop_
_entity.id
_entity.type
_entity.pdbx_description
1 polymer ?
#
loop_
_entity_poly.entity_id
_entity_poly.type
_entity_poly.pdbx_seq_one_letter_code
_entity_poly.pdbx_strand_id
1 'polypeptide(L)'
;MRLVSSAENSSLDWQAQYGYIEDIGDGRGYTAGIIGFCSGTSDMLALVELYTERVPGNPLAPYLPALRAVDGGDSHDGLDPGFPAAWRAAARTTEFRTAQRDERDRGYFDPAVARAKKDGLGTLGQFIYYDAMVMHGPGRDARSFGGIRDRARGRARTPAHGGDETAYLHAFLDARVRAMRQERAHHDVSRVETAQRVFLTAGNLGLDTPLKWKVYGDSYEIG
;
A
#
# COMPACT_ATOMS: atom_id res chain seq x y z
N MET A 1 9.21 0.32 -3.93
CA MET A 1 8.19 0.91 -4.84
C MET A 1 7.86 -0.01 -6.00
N ARG A 2 8.82 -0.40 -6.86
CA ARG A 2 8.54 -1.28 -8.03
C ARG A 2 7.78 -2.58 -7.69
N LEU A 3 8.14 -3.26 -6.60
CA LEU A 3 7.44 -4.46 -6.13
C LEU A 3 5.95 -4.20 -5.83
N VAL A 4 5.64 -3.13 -5.09
CA VAL A 4 4.24 -2.73 -4.80
C VAL A 4 3.50 -2.37 -6.09
N SER A 5 4.11 -1.55 -6.95
CA SER A 5 3.55 -1.16 -8.24
C SER A 5 3.20 -2.35 -9.14
N SER A 6 3.98 -3.44 -9.09
CA SER A 6 3.63 -4.66 -9.85
C SER A 6 2.35 -5.33 -9.38
N ALA A 7 1.98 -5.16 -8.09
CA ALA A 7 0.75 -5.70 -7.53
C ALA A 7 -0.43 -4.71 -7.57
N GLU A 8 -0.17 -3.41 -7.46
CA GLU A 8 -1.23 -2.40 -7.52
C GLU A 8 -1.60 -2.03 -8.97
N ASN A 9 -0.65 -2.09 -9.90
CA ASN A 9 -0.82 -1.52 -11.25
C ASN A 9 -0.27 -2.39 -12.38
N SER A 10 0.10 -3.65 -12.11
CA SER A 10 0.72 -4.58 -13.08
C SER A 10 1.86 -3.95 -13.89
N SER A 11 2.67 -3.10 -13.23
CA SER A 11 3.76 -2.35 -13.87
C SER A 11 4.91 -2.08 -12.91
N LEU A 12 6.15 -2.10 -13.42
CA LEU A 12 7.32 -1.65 -12.66
C LEU A 12 7.54 -0.13 -12.74
N ASP A 13 6.88 0.55 -13.67
CA ASP A 13 6.91 2.01 -13.78
C ASP A 13 5.93 2.64 -12.77
N TRP A 14 6.36 2.64 -11.52
CA TRP A 14 5.61 3.24 -10.40
C TRP A 14 5.43 4.76 -10.56
N GLN A 15 6.28 5.42 -11.35
CA GLN A 15 6.19 6.87 -11.57
C GLN A 15 5.05 7.22 -12.54
N ALA A 16 4.69 6.32 -13.45
CA ALA A 16 3.48 6.50 -14.27
C ALA A 16 2.18 6.54 -13.44
N GLN A 17 2.20 6.02 -12.21
CA GLN A 17 1.01 5.86 -11.37
C GLN A 17 0.58 7.13 -10.63
N TYR A 18 1.37 8.21 -10.67
CA TYR A 18 0.97 9.49 -10.05
C TYR A 18 -0.40 9.98 -10.52
N GLY A 19 -0.73 9.75 -11.79
CA GLY A 19 -2.00 10.16 -12.40
C GLY A 19 -3.06 9.08 -12.46
N TYR A 20 -2.79 7.86 -11.95
CA TYR A 20 -3.78 6.80 -11.87
C TYR A 20 -4.95 7.26 -11.00
N ILE A 21 -6.18 7.03 -11.46
CA ILE A 21 -7.42 7.27 -10.72
C ILE A 21 -8.55 6.49 -11.40
N GLU A 22 -9.19 5.61 -10.63
CA GLU A 22 -10.28 4.74 -11.08
C GLU A 22 -11.08 4.28 -9.86
N ASP A 23 -12.39 4.12 -9.99
CA ASP A 23 -13.15 3.28 -9.05
C ASP A 23 -13.18 1.86 -9.60
N ILE A 24 -12.52 0.96 -8.87
CA ILE A 24 -12.36 -0.46 -9.26
C ILE A 24 -13.52 -1.34 -8.76
N GLY A 25 -14.55 -0.74 -8.16
CA GLY A 25 -15.75 -1.44 -7.69
C GLY A 25 -15.52 -2.30 -6.44
N ASP A 26 -14.51 -1.96 -5.63
CA ASP A 26 -14.17 -2.66 -4.39
C ASP A 26 -14.81 -2.06 -3.13
N GLY A 27 -15.62 -1.01 -3.30
CA GLY A 27 -16.35 -0.32 -2.24
C GLY A 27 -15.52 0.76 -1.52
N ARG A 28 -14.38 1.17 -2.08
CA ARG A 28 -13.54 2.26 -1.54
C ARG A 28 -13.69 3.59 -2.29
N GLY A 29 -14.57 3.63 -3.29
CA GLY A 29 -14.71 4.75 -4.23
C GLY A 29 -13.49 4.87 -5.14
N TYR A 30 -13.10 6.10 -5.47
CA TYR A 30 -11.90 6.33 -6.27
C TYR A 30 -10.64 5.82 -5.57
N THR A 31 -9.87 4.99 -6.26
CA THR A 31 -8.51 4.57 -5.93
C THR A 31 -7.52 5.29 -6.85
N ALA A 32 -6.50 5.95 -6.30
CA ALA A 32 -5.65 6.83 -7.10
C ALA A 32 -4.19 6.93 -6.62
N GLY A 33 -3.30 7.33 -7.53
CA GLY A 33 -1.90 7.64 -7.20
C GLY A 33 -1.00 6.42 -6.95
N ILE A 34 0.22 6.69 -6.46
CA ILE A 34 1.34 5.72 -6.40
C ILE A 34 1.18 4.54 -5.44
N ILE A 35 0.17 4.57 -4.55
CA ILE A 35 -0.14 3.48 -3.62
C ILE A 35 -1.64 3.18 -3.51
N GLY A 36 -2.47 3.76 -4.40
CA GLY A 36 -3.93 3.56 -4.34
C GLY A 36 -4.61 4.27 -3.16
N PHE A 37 -4.38 5.57 -2.99
CA PHE A 37 -5.14 6.39 -2.04
C PHE A 37 -6.62 6.34 -2.40
N CYS A 38 -7.51 6.11 -1.41
CA CYS A 38 -8.94 5.98 -1.70
C CYS A 38 -9.77 7.12 -1.12
N SER A 39 -10.81 7.55 -1.85
CA SER A 39 -11.75 8.57 -1.38
C SER A 39 -12.54 8.10 -0.15
N GLY A 40 -12.79 6.81 -0.03
CA GLY A 40 -13.54 6.21 1.08
C GLY A 40 -12.72 5.78 2.30
N THR A 41 -11.38 5.95 2.29
CA THR A 41 -10.49 5.47 3.37
C THR A 41 -9.66 6.58 4.03
N SER A 42 -10.14 7.82 3.94
CA SER A 42 -9.55 9.05 4.50
C SER A 42 -8.17 9.46 3.99
N ASP A 43 -7.40 8.58 3.36
CA ASP A 43 -6.03 8.86 2.94
C ASP A 43 -5.94 9.70 1.67
N MET A 44 -6.89 9.58 0.74
CA MET A 44 -7.02 10.53 -0.37
C MET A 44 -7.37 11.94 0.12
N LEU A 45 -8.28 12.04 1.10
CA LEU A 45 -8.62 13.31 1.72
C LEU A 45 -7.38 13.94 2.38
N ALA A 46 -6.66 13.18 3.21
CA ALA A 46 -5.44 13.64 3.86
C ALA A 46 -4.37 14.10 2.85
N LEU A 47 -4.21 13.38 1.74
CA LEU A 47 -3.31 13.77 0.65
C LEU A 47 -3.72 15.10 0.01
N VAL A 48 -5.00 15.29 -0.30
CA VAL A 48 -5.48 16.53 -0.94
C VAL A 48 -5.43 17.70 0.04
N GLU A 49 -5.64 17.48 1.33
CA GLU A 49 -5.43 18.49 2.38
C GLU A 49 -3.96 18.91 2.46
N LEU A 50 -3.02 17.95 2.51
CA LEU A 50 -1.58 18.22 2.49
C LEU A 50 -1.16 18.98 1.23
N TYR A 51 -1.67 18.60 0.06
CA TYR A 51 -1.38 19.28 -1.19
C TYR A 51 -1.92 20.72 -1.18
N THR A 52 -3.12 20.93 -0.63
CA THR A 52 -3.76 22.24 -0.56
C THR A 52 -3.12 23.16 0.47
N GLU A 53 -2.63 22.64 1.59
CA GLU A 53 -1.84 23.42 2.54
C GLU A 53 -0.58 24.00 1.88
N ARG A 54 0.09 23.22 1.03
CA ARG A 54 1.32 23.63 0.34
C ARG A 54 1.05 24.48 -0.89
N VAL A 55 -0.08 24.25 -1.57
CA VAL A 55 -0.48 24.94 -2.80
C VAL A 55 -1.98 25.29 -2.72
N PRO A 56 -2.37 26.40 -2.08
CA PRO A 56 -3.79 26.70 -1.80
C PRO A 56 -4.70 26.79 -3.04
N GLY A 57 -4.17 27.23 -4.18
CA GLY A 57 -4.91 27.39 -5.45
C GLY A 57 -4.84 26.20 -6.39
N ASN A 58 -4.49 25.01 -5.90
CA ASN A 58 -4.34 23.83 -6.74
C ASN A 58 -5.69 23.31 -7.28
N PRO A 59 -5.71 22.53 -8.38
CA PRO A 59 -6.95 22.08 -9.02
C PRO A 59 -7.78 21.09 -8.20
N LEU A 60 -7.24 20.52 -7.13
CA LEU A 60 -7.94 19.59 -6.24
C LEU A 60 -8.57 20.27 -5.02
N ALA A 61 -8.14 21.48 -4.67
CA ALA A 61 -8.66 22.21 -3.51
C ALA A 61 -10.20 22.39 -3.52
N PRO A 62 -10.87 22.68 -4.66
CA PRO A 62 -12.33 22.80 -4.70
C PRO A 62 -13.08 21.50 -4.34
N TYR A 63 -12.42 20.34 -4.42
CA TYR A 63 -13.02 19.04 -4.12
C TYR A 63 -12.94 18.65 -2.64
N LEU A 64 -12.22 19.41 -1.79
CA LEU A 64 -12.09 19.10 -0.37
C LEU A 64 -13.44 18.95 0.36
N PRO A 65 -14.47 19.79 0.15
CA PRO A 65 -15.78 19.58 0.77
C PRO A 65 -16.43 18.26 0.35
N ALA A 66 -16.32 17.88 -0.93
CA ALA A 66 -16.86 16.62 -1.44
C ALA A 66 -16.10 15.42 -0.89
N LEU A 67 -14.76 15.46 -0.89
CA LEU A 67 -13.91 14.42 -0.30
C LEU A 67 -14.24 14.16 1.18
N ARG A 68 -14.52 15.22 1.96
CA ARG A 68 -14.97 15.06 3.36
C ARG A 68 -16.36 14.43 3.49
N ALA A 69 -17.25 14.70 2.54
CA ALA A 69 -18.61 14.19 2.56
C ALA A 69 -18.69 12.72 2.15
N VAL A 70 -17.84 12.26 1.24
CA VAL A 70 -17.83 10.88 0.74
C VAL A 70 -16.89 9.95 1.53
N ASP A 71 -16.05 10.50 2.41
CA ASP A 71 -15.13 9.70 3.23
C ASP A 71 -15.89 8.65 4.08
N GLY A 72 -15.36 7.43 4.10
CA GLY A 72 -16.02 6.26 4.70
C GLY A 72 -16.99 5.49 3.80
N GLY A 73 -17.17 5.90 2.53
CA GLY A 73 -18.00 5.21 1.55
C GLY A 73 -17.43 5.23 0.12
N ASP A 74 -18.22 4.74 -0.84
CA ASP A 74 -17.86 4.66 -2.26
C ASP A 74 -18.57 5.72 -3.14
N SER A 75 -19.19 6.73 -2.53
CA SER A 75 -19.90 7.78 -3.28
C SER A 75 -18.94 8.67 -4.07
N HIS A 76 -19.39 9.10 -5.25
CA HIS A 76 -18.71 10.07 -6.11
C HIS A 76 -19.36 11.47 -6.07
N ASP A 77 -20.30 11.70 -5.14
CA ASP A 77 -21.06 12.94 -5.05
C ASP A 77 -20.16 14.16 -4.87
N GLY A 78 -20.27 15.13 -5.79
CA GLY A 78 -19.44 16.33 -5.80
C GLY A 78 -18.01 16.13 -6.32
N LEU A 79 -17.60 14.89 -6.63
CA LEU A 79 -16.35 14.59 -7.32
C LEU A 79 -16.57 14.55 -8.84
N ASP A 80 -17.60 13.85 -9.28
CA ASP A 80 -17.87 13.66 -10.70
C ASP A 80 -18.47 14.88 -11.38
N PRO A 81 -18.21 15.07 -12.70
CA PRO A 81 -17.28 14.29 -13.54
C PRO A 81 -15.84 14.83 -13.55
N GLY A 82 -15.57 15.93 -12.84
CA GLY A 82 -14.34 16.71 -13.02
C GLY A 82 -13.13 16.19 -12.25
N PHE A 83 -13.34 15.47 -11.15
CA PHE A 83 -12.27 15.05 -10.23
C PHE A 83 -11.19 14.19 -10.90
N PRO A 84 -11.50 13.18 -11.73
CA PRO A 84 -10.47 12.41 -12.44
C PRO A 84 -9.60 13.25 -13.39
N ALA A 85 -10.18 14.26 -14.04
CA ALA A 85 -9.43 15.16 -14.91
C ALA A 85 -8.54 16.10 -14.09
N ALA A 86 -9.05 16.64 -12.98
CA ALA A 86 -8.29 17.49 -12.06
C ALA A 86 -7.12 16.72 -11.41
N TRP A 87 -7.33 15.45 -11.04
CA TRP A 87 -6.28 14.56 -10.51
C TRP A 87 -5.15 14.37 -11.50
N ARG A 88 -5.48 13.99 -12.75
CA ARG A 88 -4.48 13.83 -13.82
C ARG A 88 -3.76 15.14 -14.14
N ALA A 89 -4.43 16.29 -13.97
CA ALA A 89 -3.79 17.60 -14.11
C ALA A 89 -2.81 17.90 -12.98
N ALA A 90 -3.21 17.67 -11.72
CA ALA A 90 -2.34 17.80 -10.56
C ALA A 90 -1.13 16.86 -10.66
N ALA A 91 -1.30 15.63 -11.16
CA ALA A 91 -0.23 14.64 -11.30
C ALA A 91 0.90 15.03 -12.26
N ARG A 92 0.74 16.13 -13.01
CA ARG A 92 1.81 16.73 -13.83
C ARG A 92 2.70 17.69 -13.05
N THR A 93 2.29 18.14 -11.87
CA THR A 93 3.05 19.09 -11.04
C THR A 93 4.02 18.36 -10.11
N THR A 94 5.14 18.99 -9.78
CA THR A 94 6.13 18.43 -8.85
C THR A 94 5.59 18.40 -7.43
N GLU A 95 4.76 19.37 -7.09
CA GLU A 95 4.17 19.59 -5.77
C GLU A 95 3.21 18.45 -5.42
N PHE A 96 2.32 18.06 -6.33
CA PHE A 96 1.39 16.95 -6.07
C PHE A 96 2.11 15.60 -6.02
N ARG A 97 3.10 15.39 -6.91
CA ARG A 97 3.95 14.19 -6.86
C ARG A 97 4.73 14.10 -5.54
N THR A 98 5.13 15.23 -4.98
CA THR A 98 5.80 15.30 -3.68
C THR A 98 4.83 15.02 -2.55
N ALA A 99 3.63 15.63 -2.56
CA ALA A 99 2.58 15.32 -1.59
C ALA A 99 2.23 13.83 -1.55
N GLN A 100 2.12 13.17 -2.71
CA GLN A 100 1.90 11.71 -2.78
C GLN A 100 3.03 10.90 -2.15
N ARG A 101 4.30 11.27 -2.37
CA ARG A 101 5.43 10.56 -1.74
C ARG A 101 5.46 10.78 -0.23
N ASP A 102 5.23 12.01 0.22
CA ASP A 102 5.27 12.36 1.63
C ASP A 102 4.13 11.68 2.40
N GLU A 103 2.93 11.61 1.81
CA GLU A 103 1.80 10.93 2.45
C GLU A 103 1.98 9.41 2.47
N ARG A 104 2.53 8.83 1.39
CA ARG A 104 2.99 7.43 1.39
C ARG A 104 3.99 7.19 2.53
N ASP A 105 4.98 8.06 2.68
CA ASP A 105 6.04 7.87 3.65
C ASP A 105 5.52 7.98 5.08
N ARG A 106 4.75 9.03 5.36
CA ARG A 106 4.13 9.29 6.65
C ARG A 106 3.12 8.22 7.07
N GLY A 107 2.22 7.82 6.16
CA GLY A 107 1.11 6.92 6.47
C GLY A 107 1.49 5.45 6.46
N TYR A 108 2.44 5.06 5.60
CA TYR A 108 2.67 3.66 5.26
C TYR A 108 4.13 3.23 5.39
N PHE A 109 5.05 3.89 4.69
CA PHE A 109 6.45 3.43 4.61
C PHE A 109 7.19 3.56 5.93
N ASP A 110 7.26 4.76 6.51
CA ASP A 110 8.01 5.01 7.73
C ASP A 110 7.46 4.20 8.92
N PRO A 111 6.13 4.14 9.16
CA PRO A 111 5.60 3.32 10.24
C PRO A 111 5.87 1.82 10.03
N ALA A 112 5.75 1.29 8.80
CA ALA A 112 6.04 -0.11 8.51
C ALA A 112 7.52 -0.45 8.75
N VAL A 113 8.43 0.35 8.21
CA VAL A 113 9.88 0.18 8.36
C VAL A 113 10.29 0.31 9.83
N ALA A 114 9.78 1.30 10.55
CA ALA A 114 10.07 1.47 11.97
C ALA A 114 9.60 0.27 12.81
N ARG A 115 8.42 -0.29 12.51
CA ARG A 115 7.88 -1.47 13.21
C ARG A 115 8.67 -2.74 12.87
N ALA A 116 9.05 -2.93 11.61
CA ALA A 116 9.90 -4.04 11.19
C ALA A 116 11.27 -3.99 11.86
N LYS A 117 11.91 -2.81 11.91
CA LYS A 117 13.17 -2.61 12.65
C LYS A 117 13.03 -2.90 14.13
N LYS A 118 11.93 -2.47 14.77
CA LYS A 118 11.64 -2.80 16.18
C LYS A 118 11.47 -4.30 16.41
N ASP A 119 10.97 -5.04 15.43
CA ASP A 119 10.86 -6.49 15.46
C ASP A 119 12.17 -7.21 15.09
N GLY A 120 13.21 -6.46 14.69
CA GLY A 120 14.51 -7.01 14.31
C GLY A 120 14.54 -7.61 12.90
N LEU A 121 13.68 -7.15 12.00
CA LEU A 121 13.59 -7.68 10.64
C LEU A 121 14.54 -6.97 9.67
N GLY A 122 15.13 -7.75 8.76
CA GLY A 122 15.92 -7.30 7.63
C GLY A 122 15.07 -6.65 6.52
N THR A 123 15.68 -6.43 5.37
CA THR A 123 15.07 -5.67 4.25
C THR A 123 13.82 -6.35 3.70
N LEU A 124 13.83 -7.68 3.53
CA LEU A 124 12.66 -8.42 3.08
C LEU A 124 11.50 -8.28 4.08
N GLY A 125 11.76 -8.40 5.37
CA GLY A 125 10.72 -8.23 6.39
C GLY A 125 10.15 -6.81 6.45
N GLN A 126 10.99 -5.80 6.27
CA GLN A 126 10.56 -4.40 6.11
C GLN A 126 9.65 -4.22 4.89
N PHE A 127 10.01 -4.81 3.74
CA PHE A 127 9.16 -4.79 2.55
C PHE A 127 7.82 -5.51 2.77
N ILE A 128 7.84 -6.70 3.38
CA ILE A 128 6.62 -7.47 3.71
C ILE A 128 5.68 -6.63 4.61
N TYR A 129 6.22 -5.94 5.60
CA TYR A 129 5.44 -5.05 6.46
C TYR A 129 4.87 -3.86 5.69
N TYR A 130 5.66 -3.23 4.84
CA TYR A 130 5.23 -2.10 4.02
C TYR A 130 4.08 -2.50 3.08
N ASP A 131 4.25 -3.60 2.35
CA ASP A 131 3.25 -4.10 1.42
C ASP A 131 1.93 -4.49 2.12
N ALA A 132 2.02 -5.06 3.33
CA ALA A 132 0.85 -5.33 4.16
C ALA A 132 0.18 -4.04 4.66
N MET A 133 0.95 -3.00 5.00
CA MET A 133 0.41 -1.72 5.46
C MET A 133 -0.30 -0.97 4.33
N VAL A 134 0.22 -1.03 3.10
CA VAL A 134 -0.44 -0.45 1.92
C VAL A 134 -1.80 -1.12 1.69
N MET A 135 -1.84 -2.46 1.67
CA MET A 135 -3.06 -3.19 1.35
C MET A 135 -4.11 -3.19 2.47
N HIS A 136 -3.68 -3.31 3.73
CA HIS A 136 -4.57 -3.50 4.87
C HIS A 136 -4.72 -2.25 5.75
N GLY A 137 -4.02 -1.17 5.41
CA GLY A 137 -3.99 0.06 6.19
C GLY A 137 -3.31 -0.08 7.56
N PRO A 138 -3.05 1.06 8.23
CA PRO A 138 -2.73 1.07 9.64
C PRO A 138 -3.98 0.67 10.47
N GLY A 139 -3.79 0.07 11.63
CA GLY A 139 -4.93 -0.28 12.49
C GLY A 139 -4.61 -1.36 13.51
N ARG A 140 -5.64 -1.80 14.23
CA ARG A 140 -5.58 -2.89 15.22
C ARG A 140 -6.69 -3.93 15.07
N ASP A 141 -7.65 -3.73 14.18
CA ASP A 141 -8.64 -4.77 13.90
C ASP A 141 -7.95 -6.00 13.25
N ALA A 142 -8.67 -7.11 13.23
CA ALA A 142 -8.10 -8.40 12.83
C ALA A 142 -7.54 -8.47 11.40
N ARG A 143 -7.95 -7.54 10.51
CA ARG A 143 -7.54 -7.51 9.10
C ARG A 143 -6.52 -6.41 8.82
N SER A 144 -6.48 -5.34 9.61
CA SER A 144 -5.42 -4.33 9.52
C SER A 144 -4.02 -4.90 9.76
N PHE A 145 -2.99 -4.13 9.36
CA PHE A 145 -1.59 -4.46 9.60
C PHE A 145 -1.31 -4.86 11.07
N GLY A 146 -1.85 -4.14 12.05
CA GLY A 146 -1.60 -4.41 13.46
C GLY A 146 -2.15 -5.77 13.90
N GLY A 147 -3.37 -6.11 13.46
CA GLY A 147 -3.97 -7.41 13.75
C GLY A 147 -3.23 -8.58 13.09
N ILE A 148 -2.79 -8.41 11.83
CA ILE A 148 -1.95 -9.39 11.13
C ILE A 148 -0.64 -9.62 11.89
N ARG A 149 0.03 -8.53 12.28
CA ARG A 149 1.28 -8.59 13.04
C ARG A 149 1.10 -9.28 14.39
N ASP A 150 0.05 -8.95 15.14
CA ASP A 150 -0.19 -9.56 16.45
C ASP A 150 -0.53 -11.06 16.32
N ARG A 151 -1.26 -11.45 15.26
CA ARG A 151 -1.48 -12.87 14.94
C ARG A 151 -0.18 -13.60 14.63
N ALA A 152 0.72 -12.99 13.87
CA ALA A 152 2.04 -13.57 13.54
C ALA A 152 2.87 -13.80 14.80
N ARG A 153 2.91 -12.80 15.69
CA ARG A 153 3.64 -12.83 16.98
C ARG A 153 3.10 -13.89 17.95
N GLY A 154 1.81 -14.24 17.84
CA GLY A 154 1.23 -15.36 18.59
C GLY A 154 1.67 -16.74 18.09
N ARG A 155 2.25 -16.84 16.88
CA ARG A 155 2.71 -18.10 16.27
C ARG A 155 4.22 -18.25 16.27
N ALA A 156 4.96 -17.16 16.09
CA ALA A 156 6.42 -17.16 16.06
C ALA A 156 6.95 -15.92 16.77
N ARG A 157 8.06 -16.06 17.50
CA ARG A 157 8.75 -14.92 18.10
C ARG A 157 9.42 -14.09 17.02
N THR A 158 9.43 -12.78 17.19
CA THR A 158 10.21 -11.86 16.35
C THR A 158 11.71 -12.04 16.64
N PRO A 159 12.61 -11.70 15.70
CA PRO A 159 14.05 -11.65 15.96
C PRO A 159 14.46 -10.81 17.16
N ALA A 160 13.82 -9.66 17.37
CA ALA A 160 14.05 -8.83 18.56
C ALA A 160 13.73 -9.52 19.90
N HIS A 161 13.01 -10.65 19.88
CA HIS A 161 12.74 -11.51 21.04
C HIS A 161 13.35 -12.91 20.91
N GLY A 162 14.43 -13.03 20.12
CA GLY A 162 15.20 -14.26 19.95
C GLY A 162 14.55 -15.33 19.06
N GLY A 163 13.58 -14.94 18.22
CA GLY A 163 13.00 -15.83 17.21
C GLY A 163 13.81 -15.88 15.92
N ASP A 164 13.61 -16.93 15.13
CA ASP A 164 14.13 -17.02 13.77
C ASP A 164 13.34 -16.10 12.82
N GLU A 165 14.05 -15.28 12.03
CA GLU A 165 13.42 -14.33 11.12
C GLU A 165 12.57 -15.03 10.06
N THR A 166 13.09 -16.12 9.48
CA THR A 166 12.40 -16.85 8.41
C THR A 166 11.09 -17.47 8.92
N ALA A 167 11.12 -18.10 10.10
CA ALA A 167 9.95 -18.64 10.76
C ALA A 167 8.92 -17.54 11.08
N TYR A 168 9.37 -16.39 11.57
CA TYR A 168 8.49 -15.25 11.84
C TYR A 168 7.83 -14.72 10.56
N LEU A 169 8.60 -14.54 9.49
CA LEU A 169 8.08 -14.03 8.22
C LEU A 169 7.10 -15.02 7.56
N HIS A 170 7.34 -16.33 7.66
CA HIS A 170 6.34 -17.33 7.23
C HIS A 170 5.04 -17.19 8.04
N ALA A 171 5.13 -17.07 9.37
CA ALA A 171 3.96 -16.87 10.22
C ALA A 171 3.21 -15.57 9.90
N PHE A 172 3.93 -14.49 9.58
CA PHE A 172 3.35 -13.22 9.17
C PHE A 172 2.64 -13.32 7.82
N LEU A 173 3.30 -13.90 6.81
CA LEU A 173 2.71 -14.08 5.49
C LEU A 173 1.49 -15.02 5.54
N ASP A 174 1.49 -16.04 6.40
CA ASP A 174 0.31 -16.91 6.63
C ASP A 174 -0.86 -16.13 7.23
N ALA A 175 -0.58 -15.27 8.23
CA ALA A 175 -1.58 -14.41 8.83
C ALA A 175 -2.16 -13.42 7.81
N ARG A 176 -1.31 -12.89 6.94
CA ARG A 176 -1.70 -11.98 5.86
C ARG A 176 -2.57 -12.65 4.80
N VAL A 177 -2.18 -13.81 4.28
CA VAL A 177 -2.99 -14.56 3.30
C VAL A 177 -4.37 -14.86 3.87
N ARG A 178 -4.46 -15.19 5.16
CA ARG A 178 -5.75 -15.36 5.84
C ARG A 178 -6.58 -14.08 5.86
N ALA A 179 -5.97 -12.91 6.07
CA ALA A 179 -6.67 -11.62 6.05
C ALA A 179 -7.17 -11.29 4.63
N MET A 180 -6.31 -11.43 3.61
CA MET A 180 -6.65 -11.21 2.20
C MET A 180 -7.85 -12.04 1.75
N ARG A 181 -7.87 -13.35 2.05
CA ARG A 181 -8.98 -14.24 1.68
C ARG A 181 -10.33 -13.92 2.33
N GLN A 182 -10.37 -13.07 3.36
CA GLN A 182 -11.62 -12.62 3.99
C GLN A 182 -12.22 -11.39 3.30
N GLU A 183 -11.48 -10.76 2.38
CA GLU A 183 -11.94 -9.61 1.62
C GLU A 183 -12.19 -10.05 0.18
N ARG A 184 -13.43 -9.85 -0.29
CA ARG A 184 -13.85 -10.29 -1.63
C ARG A 184 -13.00 -9.67 -2.75
N ALA A 185 -12.54 -8.43 -2.56
CA ALA A 185 -11.65 -7.73 -3.49
C ALA A 185 -10.20 -8.28 -3.51
N HIS A 186 -9.78 -9.04 -2.50
CA HIS A 186 -8.38 -9.45 -2.29
C HIS A 186 -8.20 -10.98 -2.29
N HIS A 187 -9.02 -11.71 -3.04
CA HIS A 187 -8.94 -13.17 -3.09
C HIS A 187 -7.67 -13.69 -3.77
N ASP A 188 -7.10 -12.93 -4.71
CA ASP A 188 -5.80 -13.24 -5.30
C ASP A 188 -4.68 -12.90 -4.31
N VAL A 189 -3.88 -13.91 -3.96
CA VAL A 189 -2.79 -13.81 -2.99
C VAL A 189 -1.40 -13.94 -3.63
N SER A 190 -1.30 -13.80 -4.94
CA SER A 190 -0.05 -13.96 -5.71
C SER A 190 1.06 -13.00 -5.28
N ARG A 191 0.72 -11.77 -4.87
CA ARG A 191 1.69 -10.82 -4.28
C ARG A 191 2.41 -11.40 -3.05
N VAL A 192 1.78 -12.36 -2.36
CA VAL A 192 2.41 -13.12 -1.27
C VAL A 192 3.01 -14.41 -1.82
N GLU A 193 2.20 -15.30 -2.40
CA GLU A 193 2.58 -16.68 -2.69
C GLU A 193 3.62 -16.82 -3.81
N THR A 194 3.55 -15.97 -4.84
CA THR A 194 4.44 -16.02 -5.99
C THR A 194 5.43 -14.85 -6.06
N ALA A 195 5.55 -14.08 -4.96
CA ALA A 195 6.55 -13.03 -4.80
C ALA A 195 7.22 -13.05 -3.42
N GLN A 196 6.58 -12.52 -2.37
CA GLN A 196 7.21 -12.42 -1.04
C GLN A 196 7.67 -13.77 -0.50
N ARG A 197 6.85 -14.82 -0.65
CA ARG A 197 7.18 -16.16 -0.20
C ARG A 197 8.28 -16.80 -1.05
N VAL A 198 8.40 -16.45 -2.32
CA VAL A 198 9.50 -16.87 -3.19
C VAL A 198 10.83 -16.29 -2.68
N PHE A 199 10.88 -14.99 -2.38
CA PHE A 199 12.09 -14.36 -1.85
C PHE A 199 12.48 -14.95 -0.49
N LEU A 200 11.49 -15.18 0.38
CA LEU A 200 11.71 -15.77 1.70
C LEU A 200 12.24 -17.20 1.61
N THR A 201 11.62 -18.04 0.76
CA THR A 201 12.03 -19.44 0.58
C THR A 201 13.42 -19.55 -0.04
N ALA A 202 13.82 -18.58 -0.88
CA ALA A 202 15.17 -18.48 -1.41
C ALA A 202 16.21 -17.99 -0.38
N GLY A 203 15.79 -17.64 0.84
CA GLY A 203 16.69 -17.07 1.87
C GLY A 203 17.15 -15.65 1.56
N ASN A 204 16.52 -14.95 0.62
CA ASN A 204 16.90 -13.59 0.23
C ASN A 204 16.34 -12.55 1.23
N LEU A 205 16.79 -12.63 2.48
CA LEU A 205 16.39 -11.70 3.55
C LEU A 205 16.88 -10.26 3.29
N GLY A 206 17.96 -10.11 2.51
CA GLY A 206 18.49 -8.82 2.07
C GLY A 206 17.65 -8.14 0.99
N LEU A 207 16.73 -8.87 0.34
CA LEU A 207 15.99 -8.42 -0.84
C LEU A 207 16.93 -7.95 -1.97
N ASP A 208 18.06 -8.65 -2.11
CA ASP A 208 19.11 -8.33 -3.06
C ASP A 208 18.70 -8.72 -4.49
N THR A 209 19.15 -7.95 -5.48
CA THR A 209 18.91 -8.26 -6.88
C THR A 209 19.88 -9.35 -7.38
N PRO A 210 19.50 -10.16 -8.39
CA PRO A 210 18.26 -10.08 -9.16
C PRO A 210 17.03 -10.61 -8.42
N LEU A 211 15.92 -9.87 -8.51
CA LEU A 211 14.61 -10.28 -8.01
C LEU A 211 13.74 -10.76 -9.16
N LYS A 212 13.15 -11.96 -9.03
CA LYS A 212 12.22 -12.54 -10.00
C LYS A 212 10.96 -13.00 -9.29
N TRP A 213 9.79 -12.59 -9.77
CA TRP A 213 8.52 -12.94 -9.15
C TRP A 213 7.37 -12.93 -10.15
N LYS A 214 6.19 -13.37 -9.68
CA LYS A 214 4.93 -13.24 -10.42
C LYS A 214 3.84 -12.62 -9.57
N VAL A 215 2.99 -11.82 -10.19
CA VAL A 215 1.73 -11.33 -9.61
C VAL A 215 0.66 -11.41 -10.70
N TYR A 216 -0.52 -11.91 -10.37
CA TYR A 216 -1.63 -12.15 -11.31
C TYR A 216 -1.29 -13.01 -12.54
N GLY A 217 -0.21 -13.81 -12.45
CA GLY A 217 0.31 -14.62 -13.55
C GLY A 217 1.43 -13.96 -14.37
N ASP A 218 1.54 -12.63 -14.31
CA ASP A 218 2.58 -11.86 -15.02
C ASP A 218 3.93 -11.98 -14.34
N SER A 219 5.00 -12.08 -15.14
CA SER A 219 6.37 -12.23 -14.64
C SER A 219 7.11 -10.90 -14.62
N TYR A 220 7.83 -10.63 -13.54
CA TYR A 220 8.59 -9.40 -13.33
C TYR A 220 10.02 -9.70 -12.90
N GLU A 221 10.94 -8.80 -13.27
CA GLU A 221 12.35 -8.89 -12.90
C GLU A 221 12.92 -7.50 -12.56
N ILE A 222 13.78 -7.45 -11.53
CA ILE A 222 14.66 -6.31 -11.25
C ILE A 222 16.07 -6.86 -11.13
N GLY A 223 16.97 -6.44 -12.02
CA GLY A 223 18.40 -6.74 -11.99
C GLY A 223 19.17 -5.86 -11.02
#